data_AF-A0A9X3PHD7-F1
#
_entry.id   AF-A0A9X3PHD7-F1
#
_cell.length_a   1.000
_cell.length_b   1.000
_cell.length_c   1.000
_cell.angle_alpha   90.00
_cell.angle_beta   90.00
_cell.angle_gamma   90.00
#
_symmetry.space_group_name_H-M   'P 1'
#
loop_
_entity.id
_entity.type
_entity.pdbx_description
1 polymer ?
#
loop_
_entity_poly.entity_id
_entity_poly.type
_entity_poly.pdbx_seq_one_letter_code
_entity_poly.pdbx_strand_id
1 'polypeptide(L)'
;MYPEPAPTEPPIAPPTAPPSPRPRPATDPVVAVAGNATMLGLGYMSMRRPVLAALALTGTGFLLWSAAVQTENPLWRYLLPAWGLVMIVHAWWLTRRVRLDRLATLGEDPARRPRFFAVTAAALVLLTVTWFRFDAWWIAHDAEAAHAAGDCEEANAALDRLDVVHRVAFGPAVLRGEEEHEACDLLLAALDASPTEAAATLETYLDHPGALWDGAGPKRAEFLFQAALLDGVPNPATIERGFTQLTDTLADHPGQADTVEATVTAFMDDLAEAPSPCTGHAVDDWLAGRTWDAEAISAPVNAAAGQVPDRLLDCAQERVETQDAAALFREFLTAYPDHERAAEAADGVLASGTYCADPVAYPAAPDAGGPGPHPMRLVGTWTAEGRGFPDSWLAATAAETALAVCVEAEVGEFQESCQYRRPDGSTFWAGFFAHRFTIEAYSLKTGELVDEYAREIGDPCPNRLDGTYNTISLYISDTTMTMASEYSDEDFRNMFTRLMD
;
A
#
# COMPACT_ATOMS: atom_id res chain seq x y z
N MET A 1 72.59 -120.51 0.77
CA MET A 1 73.27 -120.37 -0.54
C MET A 1 72.47 -121.17 -1.56
N TYR A 2 71.57 -120.47 -2.25
CA TYR A 2 70.90 -120.68 -3.56
C TYR A 2 70.25 -119.31 -3.88
N PRO A 3 70.12 -118.88 -5.14
CA PRO A 3 69.80 -117.50 -5.49
C PRO A 3 68.28 -117.27 -5.54
N GLU A 4 67.83 -116.08 -5.13
CA GLU A 4 66.42 -115.66 -5.21
C GLU A 4 66.26 -114.56 -6.28
N PRO A 5 65.17 -114.55 -7.07
CA PRO A 5 65.09 -113.86 -8.36
C PRO A 5 64.84 -112.35 -8.23
N ALA A 6 65.25 -111.61 -9.27
CA ALA A 6 65.06 -110.17 -9.38
C ALA A 6 63.57 -109.75 -9.31
N PRO A 7 63.26 -108.61 -8.67
CA PRO A 7 61.90 -108.11 -8.54
C PRO A 7 61.37 -107.58 -9.86
N THR A 8 60.09 -107.87 -10.11
CA THR A 8 59.31 -107.48 -11.28
C THR A 8 58.95 -106.00 -11.22
N GLU A 9 59.23 -105.27 -12.29
CA GLU A 9 58.94 -103.84 -12.44
C GLU A 9 57.41 -103.61 -12.56
N PRO A 10 56.82 -102.65 -11.80
CA PRO A 10 55.39 -102.38 -11.87
C PRO A 10 55.01 -101.63 -13.17
N PRO A 11 53.80 -101.86 -13.72
CA PRO A 11 53.36 -101.23 -14.95
C PRO A 11 53.19 -99.72 -14.79
N ILE A 12 53.80 -98.96 -15.70
CA ILE A 12 53.68 -97.50 -15.81
C ILE A 12 52.23 -97.15 -16.16
N ALA A 13 51.54 -96.44 -15.26
CA ALA A 13 50.21 -95.91 -15.50
C ALA A 13 50.24 -94.83 -16.60
N PRO A 14 49.25 -94.81 -17.52
CA PRO A 14 49.18 -93.78 -18.55
C PRO A 14 48.96 -92.39 -17.94
N PRO A 15 49.52 -91.32 -18.54
CA PRO A 15 49.38 -89.96 -18.03
C PRO A 15 47.91 -89.54 -18.01
N THR A 16 47.41 -89.12 -16.83
CA THR A 16 46.11 -88.48 -16.67
C THR A 16 46.02 -87.26 -17.57
N ALA A 17 45.10 -87.28 -18.53
CA ALA A 17 44.77 -86.12 -19.34
C ALA A 17 44.39 -84.94 -18.44
N PRO A 18 44.85 -83.71 -18.74
CA PRO A 18 44.47 -82.54 -17.94
C PRO A 18 42.94 -82.41 -17.91
N PRO A 19 42.34 -82.07 -16.75
CA PRO A 19 40.90 -81.87 -16.67
C PRO A 19 40.49 -80.83 -17.71
N SER A 20 39.52 -81.19 -18.55
CA SER A 20 38.96 -80.27 -19.53
C SER A 20 38.49 -78.98 -18.82
N PRO A 21 38.82 -77.80 -19.35
CA PRO A 21 38.43 -76.54 -18.72
C PRO A 21 36.92 -76.54 -18.53
N ARG A 22 36.47 -76.41 -17.27
CA ARG A 22 35.05 -76.38 -16.94
C ARG A 22 34.38 -75.29 -17.79
N PRO A 23 33.35 -75.62 -18.60
CA PRO A 23 32.65 -74.60 -19.36
C PRO A 23 32.11 -73.55 -18.40
N ARG A 24 32.42 -72.28 -18.66
CA ARG A 24 31.89 -71.17 -17.84
C ARG A 24 30.36 -71.26 -17.88
N PRO A 25 29.68 -71.24 -16.72
CA PRO A 25 28.22 -71.27 -16.68
C PRO A 25 27.67 -70.09 -17.49
N ALA A 26 26.74 -70.39 -18.40
CA ALA A 26 26.11 -69.38 -19.23
C ALA A 26 25.20 -68.50 -18.35
N THR A 27 25.42 -67.19 -18.36
CA THR A 27 24.61 -66.24 -17.60
C THR A 27 23.26 -66.04 -18.28
N ASP A 28 22.21 -65.98 -17.46
CA ASP A 28 20.85 -65.73 -17.92
C ASP A 28 20.69 -64.29 -18.48
N PRO A 29 20.19 -64.12 -19.72
CA PRO A 29 20.00 -62.80 -20.32
C PRO A 29 19.05 -61.90 -19.51
N VAL A 30 18.01 -62.46 -18.89
CA VAL A 30 17.04 -61.68 -18.09
C VAL A 30 17.72 -61.10 -16.86
N VAL A 31 18.56 -61.88 -16.18
CA VAL A 31 19.31 -61.43 -14.99
C VAL A 31 20.29 -60.32 -15.37
N ALA A 32 20.98 -60.47 -16.50
CA ALA A 32 21.93 -59.46 -16.97
C ALA A 32 21.24 -58.14 -17.37
N VAL A 33 20.11 -58.23 -18.08
CA VAL A 33 19.35 -57.05 -18.54
C VAL A 33 18.67 -56.36 -17.37
N ALA A 34 17.90 -57.09 -16.54
CA ALA A 34 17.21 -56.51 -15.38
C ALA A 34 18.20 -55.97 -14.34
N GLY A 35 19.31 -56.66 -14.10
CA GLY A 35 20.36 -56.19 -13.19
C GLY A 35 21.09 -54.94 -13.70
N ASN A 36 21.14 -54.69 -15.00
CA ASN A 36 21.70 -53.44 -15.54
C ASN A 36 20.64 -52.34 -15.70
N ALA A 37 19.35 -52.68 -15.72
CA ALA A 37 18.26 -51.71 -15.68
C ALA A 37 18.22 -50.92 -14.36
N THR A 38 18.80 -51.45 -13.27
CA THR A 38 19.01 -50.69 -12.02
C THR A 38 20.09 -49.62 -12.13
N MET A 39 20.86 -49.59 -13.23
CA MET A 39 22.02 -48.71 -13.44
C MET A 39 23.19 -48.88 -12.46
N LEU A 40 23.11 -49.84 -11.53
CA LEU A 40 24.15 -50.14 -10.54
C LEU A 40 25.19 -51.16 -11.03
N GLY A 41 25.08 -51.63 -12.28
CA GLY A 41 25.99 -52.62 -12.87
C GLY A 41 25.82 -54.05 -12.33
N LEU A 42 24.70 -54.36 -11.66
CA LEU A 42 24.45 -55.71 -11.11
C LEU A 42 24.41 -56.79 -12.20
N GLY A 43 23.95 -56.43 -13.40
CA GLY A 43 23.99 -57.32 -14.56
C GLY A 43 25.42 -57.69 -14.95
N TYR A 44 26.35 -56.73 -14.95
CA TYR A 44 27.78 -56.99 -15.17
C TYR A 44 28.41 -57.83 -14.06
N MET A 45 28.03 -57.62 -12.80
CA MET A 45 28.47 -58.46 -11.69
C MET A 45 27.99 -59.90 -11.86
N SER A 46 26.74 -60.11 -12.26
CA SER A 46 26.17 -61.44 -12.52
C SER A 46 26.87 -62.17 -13.68
N MET A 47 27.35 -61.42 -14.67
CA MET A 47 28.20 -61.90 -15.77
C MET A 47 29.67 -62.10 -15.37
N ARG A 48 30.03 -61.82 -14.11
CA ARG A 48 31.41 -61.85 -13.57
C ARG A 48 32.38 -60.94 -14.35
N ARG A 49 31.90 -59.75 -14.73
CA ARG A 49 32.69 -58.71 -15.42
C ARG A 49 32.91 -57.50 -14.51
N PRO A 50 33.86 -57.57 -13.54
CA PRO A 50 34.01 -56.56 -12.50
C PRO A 50 34.38 -55.18 -13.05
N VAL A 51 35.20 -55.11 -14.11
CA VAL A 51 35.59 -53.83 -14.73
C VAL A 51 34.38 -53.10 -15.32
N LEU A 52 33.48 -53.82 -16.00
CA LEU A 52 32.25 -53.22 -16.54
C LEU A 52 31.28 -52.80 -15.44
N ALA A 53 31.19 -53.57 -14.35
CA ALA A 53 30.38 -53.20 -13.20
C ALA A 53 30.90 -51.91 -12.53
N ALA A 54 32.22 -51.78 -12.36
CA ALA A 54 32.85 -50.57 -11.82
C ALA A 54 32.60 -49.36 -12.73
N LEU A 55 32.80 -49.50 -14.04
CA LEU A 55 32.51 -48.43 -15.00
C LEU A 55 31.03 -48.02 -15.00
N ALA A 56 30.11 -48.99 -14.91
CA ALA A 56 28.69 -48.73 -14.79
C ALA A 56 28.38 -47.90 -13.54
N LEU A 57 28.89 -48.32 -12.38
CA LEU A 57 28.65 -47.65 -11.11
C LEU A 57 29.27 -46.25 -11.08
N THR A 58 30.52 -46.09 -11.53
CA THR A 58 31.19 -44.79 -11.59
C THR A 58 30.50 -43.86 -12.59
N GLY A 59 30.10 -44.36 -13.76
CA GLY A 59 29.37 -43.57 -14.76
C GLY A 59 28.00 -43.10 -14.25
N THR A 60 27.23 -44.00 -13.63
CA THR A 60 25.95 -43.65 -13.00
C THR A 60 26.14 -42.66 -11.85
N GLY A 61 27.12 -42.88 -10.98
CA GLY A 61 27.43 -41.96 -9.88
C GLY A 61 27.85 -40.57 -10.37
N PHE A 62 28.69 -40.50 -11.43
CA PHE A 62 29.08 -39.24 -12.05
C PHE A 62 27.89 -38.51 -12.67
N LEU A 63 26.99 -39.22 -13.38
CA LEU A 63 25.81 -38.62 -13.98
C LEU A 63 24.81 -38.13 -12.93
N LEU A 64 24.59 -38.90 -11.86
CA LEU A 64 23.75 -38.49 -10.73
C LEU A 64 24.34 -37.26 -10.02
N TRP A 65 25.64 -37.27 -9.74
CA TRP A 65 26.34 -36.14 -9.14
C TRP A 65 26.29 -34.90 -10.05
N SER A 66 26.54 -35.05 -11.35
CA SER A 66 26.49 -33.93 -12.31
C SER A 66 25.08 -33.37 -12.42
N ALA A 67 24.06 -34.24 -12.47
CA ALA A 67 22.65 -33.82 -12.47
C ALA A 67 22.26 -33.09 -11.18
N ALA A 68 22.84 -33.49 -10.04
CA ALA A 68 22.59 -32.83 -8.76
C ALA A 68 23.28 -31.46 -8.62
N VAL A 69 24.44 -31.27 -9.24
CA VAL A 69 25.26 -30.04 -9.13
C VAL A 69 24.99 -29.03 -10.25
N GLN A 70 24.72 -29.49 -11.48
CA GLN A 70 24.54 -28.64 -12.66
C GLN A 70 23.08 -28.64 -13.12
N THR A 71 22.22 -28.06 -12.30
CA THR A 71 20.75 -28.09 -12.43
C THR A 71 20.23 -27.42 -13.71
N GLU A 72 20.90 -26.36 -14.16
CA GLU A 72 20.51 -25.58 -15.34
C GLU A 72 20.77 -26.30 -16.66
N ASN A 73 21.59 -27.34 -16.68
CA ASN A 73 21.98 -28.00 -17.93
C ASN A 73 20.99 -29.12 -18.30
N PRO A 74 20.14 -28.94 -19.33
CA PRO A 74 19.12 -29.93 -19.69
C PRO A 74 19.72 -31.22 -20.22
N LEU A 75 21.00 -31.25 -20.64
CA LEU A 75 21.66 -32.46 -21.14
C LEU A 75 21.62 -33.59 -20.13
N TRP A 76 21.76 -33.31 -18.83
CA TRP A 76 21.79 -34.34 -17.80
C TRP A 76 20.47 -35.12 -17.70
N ARG A 77 19.34 -34.46 -18.00
CA ARG A 77 18.01 -35.08 -18.05
C ARG A 77 17.92 -36.15 -19.14
N TYR A 78 18.70 -36.04 -20.21
CA TYR A 78 18.74 -37.00 -21.31
C TYR A 78 19.89 -38.01 -21.18
N LEU A 79 21.04 -37.59 -20.63
CA LEU A 79 22.23 -38.42 -20.53
C LEU A 79 22.04 -39.59 -19.54
N LEU A 80 21.36 -39.39 -18.42
CA LEU A 80 21.09 -40.44 -17.44
C LEU A 80 20.21 -41.59 -18.03
N PRO A 81 19.03 -41.32 -18.61
CA PRO A 81 18.24 -42.38 -19.25
C PRO A 81 18.95 -42.98 -20.47
N ALA A 82 19.68 -42.19 -21.26
CA ALA A 82 20.47 -42.71 -22.37
C ALA A 82 21.57 -43.67 -21.89
N TRP A 83 22.26 -43.34 -20.80
CA TRP A 83 23.25 -44.22 -20.16
C TRP A 83 22.62 -45.52 -19.67
N GLY A 84 21.46 -45.44 -19.02
CA GLY A 84 20.67 -46.61 -18.63
C GLY A 84 20.33 -47.50 -19.83
N LEU A 85 19.84 -46.91 -20.91
CA LEU A 85 19.53 -47.62 -22.16
C LEU A 85 20.77 -48.30 -22.75
N VAL A 86 21.91 -47.61 -22.80
CA VAL A 86 23.19 -48.17 -23.26
C VAL A 86 23.57 -49.40 -22.45
N MET A 87 23.44 -49.37 -21.12
CA MET A 87 23.74 -50.52 -20.27
C MET A 87 22.79 -51.70 -20.48
N ILE A 88 21.50 -51.44 -20.69
CA ILE A 88 20.48 -52.45 -21.01
C ILE A 88 20.80 -53.11 -22.36
N VAL A 89 21.00 -52.31 -23.41
CA VAL A 89 21.30 -52.78 -24.78
C VAL A 89 22.62 -53.56 -24.81
N HIS A 90 23.64 -53.07 -24.09
CA HIS A 90 24.93 -53.75 -24.02
C HIS A 90 24.84 -55.08 -23.26
N ALA A 91 24.09 -55.16 -22.17
CA ALA A 91 23.84 -56.41 -21.45
C ALA A 91 23.13 -57.45 -22.35
N TRP A 92 22.11 -57.02 -23.08
CA TRP A 92 21.41 -57.85 -24.06
C TRP A 92 22.36 -58.32 -25.16
N TRP A 93 23.18 -57.42 -25.70
CA TRP A 93 24.16 -57.75 -26.75
C TRP A 93 25.20 -58.77 -26.29
N LEU A 94 25.67 -58.68 -25.04
CA LEU A 94 26.62 -59.63 -24.46
C LEU A 94 26.01 -61.03 -24.25
N THR A 95 24.70 -61.11 -24.03
CA THR A 95 24.00 -62.37 -23.71
C THR A 95 23.29 -63.00 -24.91
N ARG A 96 23.09 -62.27 -26.02
CA ARG A 96 22.38 -62.74 -27.23
C ARG A 96 22.97 -63.98 -27.93
N ARG A 97 24.23 -64.33 -27.65
CA ARG A 97 24.92 -65.49 -28.28
C ARG A 97 24.81 -66.79 -27.48
N VAL A 98 24.13 -66.79 -26.33
CA VAL A 98 23.91 -68.00 -25.53
C VAL A 98 22.84 -68.86 -26.22
N ARG A 99 23.21 -70.05 -26.73
CA ARG A 99 22.27 -70.99 -27.38
C ARG A 99 21.21 -71.48 -26.37
N LEU A 100 19.94 -71.30 -26.72
CA LEU A 100 18.76 -71.73 -25.96
C LEU A 100 18.69 -73.24 -25.70
N ASP A 101 19.36 -74.08 -26.51
CA ASP A 101 19.33 -75.55 -26.43
C ASP A 101 19.82 -76.14 -25.08
N ARG A 102 20.53 -75.38 -24.24
CA ARG A 102 21.02 -75.86 -22.92
C ARG A 102 20.12 -75.52 -21.73
N LEU A 103 19.08 -74.71 -21.90
CA LEU A 103 18.18 -74.32 -20.80
C LEU A 103 17.04 -75.32 -20.60
N ALA A 104 16.76 -76.20 -21.57
CA ALA A 104 15.64 -77.12 -21.53
C ALA A 104 15.91 -78.44 -20.77
N THR A 105 17.13 -78.71 -20.31
CA THR A 105 17.53 -80.03 -19.76
C THR A 105 17.74 -80.10 -18.24
N LEU A 106 17.32 -79.09 -17.46
CA LEU A 106 17.44 -79.11 -15.99
C LEU A 106 16.05 -79.06 -15.34
N GLY A 107 15.66 -80.15 -14.66
CA GLY A 107 14.35 -80.36 -14.03
C GLY A 107 14.04 -79.49 -12.80
N GLU A 108 14.91 -78.56 -12.42
CA GLU A 108 14.66 -77.48 -11.46
C GLU A 108 15.36 -76.23 -12.00
N ASP A 109 14.63 -75.15 -12.33
CA ASP A 109 15.20 -73.94 -12.96
C ASP A 109 16.14 -73.20 -11.99
N PRO A 110 17.47 -73.37 -12.08
CA PRO A 110 18.42 -72.77 -11.13
C PRO A 110 18.48 -71.24 -11.32
N ALA A 111 17.93 -70.72 -12.42
CA ALA A 111 17.90 -69.31 -12.73
C ALA A 111 16.68 -68.58 -12.13
N ARG A 112 15.73 -69.29 -11.50
CA ARG A 112 14.51 -68.67 -10.94
C ARG A 112 14.81 -67.70 -9.80
N ARG A 113 15.72 -68.07 -8.88
CA ARG A 113 16.18 -67.20 -7.78
C ARG A 113 16.90 -65.93 -8.25
N PRO A 114 17.90 -65.99 -9.14
CA PRO A 114 18.59 -64.79 -9.60
C PRO A 114 17.71 -63.90 -10.50
N ARG A 115 16.78 -64.45 -11.29
CA ARG A 115 15.78 -63.65 -12.04
C ARG A 115 14.89 -62.88 -11.08
N PHE A 116 14.36 -63.56 -10.06
CA PHE A 116 13.54 -62.93 -9.03
C PHE A 116 14.32 -61.78 -8.35
N PHE A 117 15.57 -62.01 -7.93
CA PHE A 117 16.38 -60.97 -7.31
C PHE A 117 16.60 -59.75 -8.22
N ALA A 118 16.96 -59.97 -9.49
CA ALA A 118 17.22 -58.88 -10.43
C ALA A 118 15.95 -58.05 -10.74
N VAL A 119 14.81 -58.72 -10.95
CA VAL A 119 13.52 -58.04 -11.18
C VAL A 119 13.07 -57.29 -9.93
N THR A 120 13.19 -57.90 -8.75
CA THR A 120 12.86 -57.24 -7.47
C THR A 120 13.74 -56.02 -7.24
N ALA A 121 15.04 -56.09 -7.54
CA ALA A 121 15.94 -54.94 -7.42
C ALA A 121 15.56 -53.80 -8.38
N ALA A 122 15.24 -54.12 -9.65
CA ALA A 122 14.77 -53.13 -10.62
C ALA A 122 13.43 -52.50 -10.22
N ALA A 123 12.48 -53.31 -9.75
CA ALA A 123 11.19 -52.86 -9.26
C ALA A 123 11.35 -51.94 -8.04
N LEU A 124 12.25 -52.28 -7.10
CA LEU A 124 12.52 -51.47 -5.92
C LEU A 124 13.10 -50.10 -6.29
N VAL A 125 14.06 -50.03 -7.23
CA VAL A 125 14.59 -48.74 -7.71
C VAL A 125 13.49 -47.89 -8.35
N LEU A 126 12.66 -48.47 -9.22
CA LEU A 126 11.55 -47.74 -9.85
C LEU A 126 10.51 -47.27 -8.82
N LEU A 127 10.18 -48.11 -7.82
CA LEU A 127 9.28 -47.74 -6.74
C LEU A 127 9.85 -46.60 -5.90
N THR A 128 11.15 -46.63 -5.57
CA THR A 128 11.82 -45.55 -4.84
C THR A 128 11.80 -44.23 -5.63
N VAL A 129 12.12 -44.25 -6.93
CA VAL A 129 12.06 -43.04 -7.76
C VAL A 129 10.63 -42.53 -7.86
N THR A 130 9.65 -43.41 -8.08
CA THR A 130 8.23 -43.03 -8.17
C THR A 130 7.73 -42.45 -6.85
N TRP A 131 8.17 -43.03 -5.73
CA TRP A 131 7.88 -42.52 -4.39
C TRP A 131 8.40 -41.09 -4.22
N PHE A 132 9.68 -40.82 -4.49
CA PHE A 132 10.23 -39.47 -4.37
C PHE A 132 9.57 -38.45 -5.31
N ARG A 133 9.11 -38.87 -6.49
CA ARG A 133 8.34 -37.99 -7.38
C ARG A 133 6.96 -37.66 -6.81
N PHE A 134 6.32 -38.63 -6.19
CA PHE A 134 5.02 -38.44 -5.55
C PHE A 134 5.15 -37.59 -4.28
N ASP A 135 6.20 -37.81 -3.49
CA ASP A 135 6.53 -37.02 -2.29
C ASP A 135 6.82 -35.56 -2.64
N ALA A 136 7.67 -35.31 -3.65
CA ALA A 136 7.93 -33.96 -4.16
C ALA A 136 6.66 -33.26 -4.66
N TRP A 137 5.76 -34.01 -5.31
CA TRP A 137 4.49 -33.46 -5.80
C TRP A 137 3.56 -33.07 -4.64
N TRP A 138 3.47 -33.88 -3.59
CA TRP A 138 2.70 -33.54 -2.39
C TRP A 138 3.27 -32.33 -1.68
N ILE A 139 4.59 -32.27 -1.49
CA ILE A 139 5.26 -31.13 -0.87
C ILE A 139 4.95 -29.84 -1.65
N ALA A 140 5.10 -29.85 -2.97
CA ALA A 140 4.81 -28.69 -3.81
C ALA A 140 3.33 -28.31 -3.78
N HIS A 141 2.42 -29.29 -3.77
CA HIS A 141 0.98 -29.01 -3.69
C HIS A 141 0.56 -28.41 -2.35
N ASP A 142 1.12 -28.91 -1.25
CA ASP A 142 0.90 -28.36 0.10
C ASP A 142 1.44 -26.93 0.18
N ALA A 143 2.62 -26.68 -0.39
CA ALA A 143 3.22 -25.33 -0.45
C ALA A 143 2.40 -24.36 -1.29
N GLU A 144 1.97 -24.77 -2.50
CA GLU A 144 1.09 -23.98 -3.38
C GLU A 144 -0.21 -23.61 -2.67
N ALA A 145 -0.83 -24.56 -1.96
CA ALA A 145 -2.06 -24.32 -1.21
C ALA A 145 -1.84 -23.35 -0.03
N ALA A 146 -0.73 -23.48 0.70
CA ALA A 146 -0.35 -22.56 1.78
C ALA A 146 -0.07 -21.15 1.24
N HIS A 147 0.71 -21.04 0.16
CA HIS A 147 1.03 -19.76 -0.47
C HIS A 147 -0.20 -19.06 -1.03
N ALA A 148 -1.10 -19.79 -1.70
CA ALA A 148 -2.37 -19.25 -2.18
C ALA A 148 -3.28 -18.76 -1.04
N ALA A 149 -3.14 -19.34 0.17
CA ALA A 149 -3.81 -18.87 1.37
C ALA A 149 -3.11 -17.68 2.05
N GLY A 150 -1.93 -17.27 1.57
CA GLY A 150 -1.10 -16.22 2.17
C GLY A 150 -0.22 -16.69 3.33
N ASP A 151 -0.13 -18.00 3.58
CA ASP A 151 0.69 -18.59 4.66
C ASP A 151 2.08 -18.98 4.15
N CYS A 152 2.93 -17.96 3.99
CA CYS A 152 4.28 -18.15 3.46
C CYS A 152 5.23 -18.85 4.43
N GLU A 153 4.97 -18.82 5.74
CA GLU A 153 5.78 -19.58 6.70
C GLU A 153 5.57 -21.09 6.50
N GLU A 154 4.32 -21.54 6.40
CA GLU A 154 4.01 -22.96 6.13
C GLU A 154 4.45 -23.37 4.72
N ALA A 155 4.29 -22.50 3.72
CA ALA A 155 4.75 -22.77 2.35
C ALA A 155 6.27 -22.98 2.31
N ASN A 156 7.06 -22.07 2.89
CA ASN A 156 8.51 -22.19 2.96
C ASN A 156 8.94 -23.43 3.78
N ALA A 157 8.28 -23.70 4.91
CA ALA A 157 8.54 -24.90 5.71
C ALA A 157 8.26 -26.20 4.95
N ALA A 158 7.23 -26.22 4.10
CA ALA A 158 6.97 -27.33 3.21
C ALA A 158 8.07 -27.48 2.16
N LEU A 159 8.44 -26.39 1.47
CA LEU A 159 9.45 -26.35 0.41
C LEU A 159 10.86 -26.72 0.91
N ASP A 160 11.22 -26.36 2.14
CA ASP A 160 12.48 -26.74 2.80
C ASP A 160 12.69 -28.25 2.93
N ARG A 161 11.61 -29.05 2.79
CA ARG A 161 11.71 -30.52 2.75
C ARG A 161 12.25 -31.05 1.41
N LEU A 162 12.28 -30.23 0.36
CA LEU A 162 12.80 -30.60 -0.96
C LEU A 162 14.33 -30.62 -0.94
N ASP A 163 14.88 -31.82 -0.76
CA ASP A 163 16.33 -32.04 -0.74
C ASP A 163 16.93 -32.41 -2.12
N VAL A 164 18.23 -32.73 -2.11
CA VAL A 164 18.98 -33.18 -3.29
C VAL A 164 18.37 -34.43 -3.93
N VAL A 165 17.72 -35.31 -3.16
CA VAL A 165 17.10 -36.53 -3.69
C VAL A 165 15.86 -36.18 -4.51
N HIS A 166 15.01 -35.27 -4.01
CA HIS A 166 13.85 -34.76 -4.75
C HIS A 166 14.28 -34.06 -6.04
N ARG A 167 15.37 -33.29 -6.01
CA ARG A 167 15.89 -32.60 -7.20
C ARG A 167 16.31 -33.56 -8.32
N VAL A 168 16.95 -34.69 -7.97
CA VAL A 168 17.31 -35.73 -8.95
C VAL A 168 16.08 -36.50 -9.44
N ALA A 169 15.13 -36.80 -8.54
CA ALA A 169 13.93 -37.56 -8.89
C ALA A 169 12.91 -36.73 -9.69
N PHE A 170 12.76 -35.43 -9.39
CA PHE A 170 11.75 -34.53 -9.97
C PHE A 170 12.16 -33.05 -10.05
N GLY A 171 13.26 -32.75 -10.73
CA GLY A 171 13.79 -31.38 -10.88
C GLY A 171 12.78 -30.27 -11.23
N PRO A 172 11.80 -30.45 -12.15
CA PRO A 172 10.85 -29.37 -12.46
C PRO A 172 9.98 -28.90 -11.29
N ALA A 173 9.63 -29.78 -10.35
CA ALA A 173 8.87 -29.36 -9.15
C ALA A 173 9.76 -28.59 -8.18
N VAL A 174 11.02 -29.01 -8.03
CA VAL A 174 11.98 -28.29 -7.18
C VAL A 174 12.27 -26.89 -7.72
N LEU A 175 12.43 -26.72 -9.04
CA LEU A 175 12.65 -25.39 -9.63
C LEU A 175 11.44 -24.46 -9.42
N ARG A 176 10.21 -24.96 -9.58
CA ARG A 176 9.01 -24.17 -9.27
C ARG A 176 8.94 -23.83 -7.78
N GLY A 177 9.24 -24.80 -6.91
CA GLY A 177 9.30 -24.58 -5.48
C GLY A 177 10.34 -23.55 -5.07
N GLU A 178 11.49 -23.47 -5.76
CA GLU A 178 12.49 -22.41 -5.55
C GLU A 178 11.91 -21.02 -5.94
N GLU A 179 11.20 -20.91 -7.08
CA GLU A 179 10.51 -19.68 -7.49
C GLU A 179 9.40 -19.25 -6.50
N GLU A 180 8.62 -20.21 -5.98
CA GLU A 180 7.60 -19.97 -4.95
C GLU A 180 8.22 -19.54 -3.61
N HIS A 181 9.33 -20.16 -3.21
CA HIS A 181 10.06 -19.78 -2.00
C HIS A 181 10.57 -18.33 -2.08
N GLU A 182 11.19 -17.95 -3.21
CA GLU A 182 11.66 -16.57 -3.43
C GLU A 182 10.49 -15.57 -3.39
N ALA A 183 9.34 -15.91 -3.95
CA ALA A 183 8.13 -15.09 -3.85
C ALA A 183 7.65 -14.96 -2.40
N CYS A 184 7.66 -16.06 -1.63
CA CYS A 184 7.30 -16.00 -0.22
C CYS A 184 8.25 -15.16 0.62
N ASP A 185 9.55 -15.23 0.34
CA ASP A 185 10.53 -14.36 1.00
C ASP A 185 10.27 -12.88 0.73
N LEU A 186 9.88 -12.51 -0.50
CA LEU A 186 9.46 -11.15 -0.83
C LEU A 186 8.21 -10.72 -0.04
N LEU A 187 7.21 -11.60 0.08
CA LEU A 187 5.98 -11.30 0.82
C LEU A 187 6.27 -11.09 2.31
N LEU A 188 7.03 -11.99 2.94
CA LEU A 188 7.41 -11.87 4.36
C LEU A 188 8.24 -10.59 4.60
N ALA A 189 9.20 -10.30 3.72
CA ALA A 189 9.99 -9.08 3.80
C ALA A 189 9.13 -7.81 3.69
N ALA A 190 8.08 -7.82 2.85
CA ALA A 190 7.16 -6.70 2.74
C ALA A 190 6.35 -6.49 4.02
N LEU A 191 5.88 -7.57 4.67
CA LEU A 191 5.06 -7.48 5.88
C LEU A 191 5.83 -6.93 7.10
N ASP A 192 7.16 -7.09 7.12
CA ASP A 192 8.05 -6.57 8.17
C ASP A 192 8.57 -5.13 7.89
N ALA A 193 8.31 -4.60 6.69
CA ALA A 193 8.86 -3.32 6.24
C ALA A 193 7.97 -2.12 6.60
N SER A 194 8.52 -0.91 6.42
CA SER A 194 7.71 0.32 6.50
C SER A 194 6.68 0.37 5.34
N PRO A 195 5.53 1.06 5.48
CA PRO A 195 4.49 1.05 4.44
C PRO A 195 4.98 1.40 3.03
N THR A 196 5.88 2.38 2.90
CA THR A 196 6.46 2.77 1.61
C THR A 196 7.32 1.66 0.99
N GLU A 197 8.14 1.00 1.80
CA GLU A 197 9.01 -0.11 1.36
C GLU A 197 8.19 -1.37 1.11
N ALA A 198 7.23 -1.67 1.98
CA ALA A 198 6.29 -2.78 1.85
C ALA A 198 5.53 -2.72 0.52
N ALA A 199 4.99 -1.55 0.16
CA ALA A 199 4.28 -1.35 -1.11
C ALA A 199 5.18 -1.58 -2.35
N ALA A 200 6.45 -1.18 -2.28
CA ALA A 200 7.41 -1.39 -3.36
C ALA A 200 7.84 -2.86 -3.47
N THR A 201 8.05 -3.53 -2.33
CA THR A 201 8.37 -4.96 -2.29
C THR A 201 7.20 -5.81 -2.79
N LEU A 202 5.96 -5.47 -2.44
CA LEU A 202 4.77 -6.15 -2.97
C LEU A 202 4.57 -5.94 -4.47
N GLU A 203 5.02 -4.83 -5.05
CA GLU A 203 5.05 -4.66 -6.52
C GLU A 203 5.97 -5.70 -7.15
N THR A 204 7.16 -5.91 -6.56
CA THR A 204 8.10 -6.95 -7.01
C THR A 204 7.52 -8.35 -6.82
N TYR A 205 6.78 -8.59 -5.73
CA TYR A 205 6.05 -9.84 -5.51
C TYR A 205 5.01 -10.08 -6.61
N LEU A 206 4.15 -9.09 -6.91
CA LEU A 206 3.09 -9.22 -7.93
C LEU A 206 3.63 -9.53 -9.33
N ASP A 207 4.82 -9.03 -9.66
CA ASP A 207 5.50 -9.33 -10.93
C ASP A 207 6.26 -10.67 -10.93
N HIS A 208 6.36 -11.36 -9.79
CA HIS A 208 7.15 -12.56 -9.64
C HIS A 208 6.43 -13.80 -10.21
N PRO A 209 7.09 -14.67 -11.00
CA PRO A 209 6.46 -15.86 -11.59
C PRO A 209 5.96 -16.89 -10.57
N GLY A 210 6.53 -16.88 -9.36
CA GLY A 210 6.13 -17.74 -8.24
C GLY A 210 5.07 -17.12 -7.32
N ALA A 211 4.51 -15.95 -7.63
CA ALA A 211 3.49 -15.32 -6.79
C ALA A 211 2.11 -15.99 -6.98
N LEU A 212 1.52 -16.45 -5.88
CA LEU A 212 0.27 -17.21 -5.88
C LEU A 212 -0.82 -16.62 -4.97
N TRP A 213 -0.49 -15.62 -4.14
CA TRP A 213 -1.44 -15.03 -3.21
C TRP A 213 -2.23 -13.89 -3.86
N ASP A 214 -3.48 -14.16 -4.20
CA ASP A 214 -4.40 -13.18 -4.82
C ASP A 214 -4.70 -11.96 -3.92
N GLY A 215 -4.39 -12.03 -2.62
CA GLY A 215 -4.57 -10.92 -1.67
C GLY A 215 -3.46 -9.86 -1.70
N ALA A 216 -2.39 -10.06 -2.48
CA ALA A 216 -1.26 -9.15 -2.53
C ALA A 216 -1.61 -7.75 -3.09
N GLY A 217 -2.54 -7.69 -4.04
CA GLY A 217 -2.99 -6.42 -4.64
C GLY A 217 -3.64 -5.49 -3.60
N PRO A 218 -4.72 -5.91 -2.91
CA PRO A 218 -5.33 -5.12 -1.84
C PRO A 218 -4.35 -4.81 -0.71
N LYS A 219 -3.48 -5.75 -0.34
CA LYS A 219 -2.46 -5.52 0.70
C LYS A 219 -1.46 -4.44 0.30
N ARG A 220 -1.06 -4.39 -0.98
CA ARG A 220 -0.22 -3.31 -1.52
C ARG A 220 -0.93 -1.96 -1.46
N ALA A 221 -2.21 -1.92 -1.83
CA ALA A 221 -3.01 -0.70 -1.75
C ALA A 221 -3.13 -0.18 -0.30
N GLU A 222 -3.34 -1.07 0.67
CA GLU A 222 -3.34 -0.74 2.10
C GLU A 222 -2.04 -0.04 2.52
N PHE A 223 -0.88 -0.60 2.15
CA PHE A 223 0.41 0.03 2.46
C PHE A 223 0.63 1.36 1.72
N LEU A 224 0.12 1.52 0.49
CA LEU A 224 0.14 2.80 -0.22
C LEU A 224 -0.71 3.85 0.51
N PHE A 225 -1.89 3.48 0.99
CA PHE A 225 -2.75 4.38 1.75
C PHE A 225 -2.12 4.80 3.08
N GLN A 226 -1.58 3.84 3.84
CA GLN A 226 -0.83 4.14 5.05
C GLN A 226 0.35 5.08 4.75
N ALA A 227 1.14 4.79 3.72
CA ALA A 227 2.25 5.64 3.32
C ALA A 227 1.82 7.06 2.91
N ALA A 228 0.62 7.21 2.32
CA ALA A 228 0.09 8.51 1.94
C ALA A 228 -0.32 9.38 3.14
N LEU A 229 -0.57 8.79 4.31
CA LEU A 229 -1.02 9.49 5.52
C LEU A 229 0.10 9.77 6.54
N LEU A 230 1.28 9.14 6.41
CA LEU A 230 2.36 9.19 7.43
C LEU A 230 2.94 10.59 7.72
N ASP A 231 3.04 11.46 6.72
CA ASP A 231 3.75 12.75 6.86
C ASP A 231 2.83 13.95 7.14
N GLY A 232 1.54 13.71 7.40
CA GLY A 232 0.56 14.78 7.64
C GLY A 232 0.33 15.72 6.46
N VAL A 233 0.88 15.39 5.28
CA VAL A 233 0.53 15.99 4.00
C VAL A 233 0.14 14.84 3.08
N PRO A 234 -1.11 14.78 2.61
CA PRO A 234 -1.53 13.71 1.74
C PRO A 234 -0.72 13.79 0.45
N ASN A 235 -0.29 12.63 -0.05
CA ASN A 235 0.32 12.53 -1.38
C ASN A 235 -0.71 11.96 -2.36
N PRO A 236 -1.39 12.82 -3.16
CA PRO A 236 -2.43 12.37 -4.08
C PRO A 236 -1.95 11.30 -5.06
N ALA A 237 -0.67 11.34 -5.47
CA ALA A 237 -0.11 10.36 -6.39
C ALA A 237 0.08 8.98 -5.73
N THR A 238 0.28 8.91 -4.42
CA THR A 238 0.34 7.62 -3.70
C THR A 238 -1.06 7.06 -3.49
N ILE A 239 -2.04 7.91 -3.16
CA ILE A 239 -3.46 7.51 -3.06
C ILE A 239 -3.96 7.00 -4.42
N GLU A 240 -3.64 7.72 -5.50
CA GLU A 240 -3.97 7.32 -6.87
C GLU A 240 -3.40 5.94 -7.24
N ARG A 241 -2.14 5.68 -6.88
CA ARG A 241 -1.53 4.35 -7.06
C ARG A 241 -2.26 3.27 -6.26
N GLY A 242 -2.71 3.57 -5.04
CA GLY A 242 -3.50 2.64 -4.23
C GLY A 242 -4.82 2.27 -4.89
N PHE A 243 -5.61 3.25 -5.33
CA PHE A 243 -6.87 2.97 -6.05
C PHE A 243 -6.67 2.32 -7.42
N THR A 244 -5.58 2.65 -8.12
CA THR A 244 -5.21 1.98 -9.39
C THR A 244 -4.93 0.50 -9.13
N GLN A 245 -4.13 0.18 -8.10
CA GLN A 245 -3.86 -1.20 -7.70
C GLN A 245 -5.14 -1.98 -7.38
N LEU A 246 -6.11 -1.38 -6.69
CA LEU A 246 -7.39 -2.02 -6.41
C LEU A 246 -8.21 -2.26 -7.67
N THR A 247 -8.18 -1.31 -8.61
CA THR A 247 -8.86 -1.44 -9.91
C THR A 247 -8.25 -2.58 -10.73
N ASP A 248 -6.92 -2.65 -10.81
CA ASP A 248 -6.20 -3.73 -11.49
C ASP A 248 -6.48 -5.08 -10.82
N THR A 249 -6.50 -5.12 -9.48
CA THR A 249 -6.87 -6.32 -8.72
C THR A 249 -8.27 -6.82 -9.09
N LEU A 250 -9.27 -5.93 -9.19
CA LEU A 250 -10.63 -6.32 -9.58
C LEU A 250 -10.71 -6.80 -11.03
N ALA A 251 -9.86 -6.26 -11.91
CA ALA A 251 -9.81 -6.68 -13.31
C ALA A 251 -9.22 -8.09 -13.46
N ASP A 252 -8.13 -8.38 -12.75
CA ASP A 252 -7.42 -9.65 -12.83
C ASP A 252 -8.07 -10.74 -11.93
N HIS A 253 -8.57 -10.35 -10.76
CA HIS A 253 -9.15 -11.22 -9.74
C HIS A 253 -10.51 -10.72 -9.24
N PRO A 254 -11.61 -10.87 -10.02
CA PRO A 254 -12.95 -10.40 -9.62
C PRO A 254 -13.47 -10.98 -8.29
N GLY A 255 -12.94 -12.13 -7.85
CA GLY A 255 -13.26 -12.74 -6.56
C GLY A 255 -12.74 -11.96 -5.34
N GLN A 256 -11.90 -10.94 -5.53
CA GLN A 256 -11.35 -10.09 -4.46
C GLN A 256 -12.24 -8.88 -4.12
N ALA A 257 -13.46 -8.79 -4.64
CA ALA A 257 -14.36 -7.65 -4.42
C ALA A 257 -14.56 -7.32 -2.93
N ASP A 258 -14.84 -8.31 -2.09
CA ASP A 258 -15.04 -8.13 -0.66
C ASP A 258 -13.77 -7.62 0.04
N THR A 259 -12.59 -8.12 -0.35
CA THR A 259 -11.30 -7.67 0.18
C THR A 259 -11.01 -6.22 -0.22
N VAL A 260 -11.27 -5.87 -1.48
CA VAL A 260 -11.10 -4.49 -1.98
C VAL A 260 -12.02 -3.53 -1.24
N GLU A 261 -13.29 -3.89 -1.04
CA GLU A 261 -14.24 -3.10 -0.27
C GLU A 261 -13.78 -2.91 1.17
N ALA A 262 -13.28 -3.97 1.82
CA ALA A 262 -12.73 -3.89 3.17
C ALA A 262 -11.49 -2.98 3.23
N THR A 263 -10.59 -3.03 2.24
CA THR A 263 -9.41 -2.15 2.16
C THR A 263 -9.81 -0.69 1.99
N VAL A 264 -10.78 -0.37 1.13
CA VAL A 264 -11.25 1.01 0.96
C VAL A 264 -11.98 1.49 2.22
N THR A 265 -12.78 0.64 2.85
CA THR A 265 -13.45 0.95 4.13
C THR A 265 -12.43 1.32 5.20
N ALA A 266 -11.40 0.48 5.39
CA ALA A 266 -10.33 0.74 6.35
C ALA A 266 -9.59 2.06 6.04
N PHE A 267 -9.33 2.36 4.77
CA PHE A 267 -8.75 3.64 4.38
C PHE A 267 -9.64 4.84 4.75
N MET A 268 -10.96 4.74 4.54
CA MET A 268 -11.88 5.81 4.93
C MET A 268 -11.97 5.99 6.44
N ASP A 269 -11.88 4.89 7.21
CA ASP A 269 -11.83 4.92 8.67
C ASP A 269 -10.51 5.56 9.17
N ASP A 270 -9.37 5.17 8.60
CA ASP A 270 -8.06 5.79 8.89
C ASP A 270 -8.05 7.29 8.55
N LEU A 271 -8.75 7.69 7.48
CA LEU A 271 -8.89 9.09 7.09
C LEU A 271 -9.70 9.90 8.11
N ALA A 272 -10.71 9.28 8.74
CA ALA A 272 -11.50 9.88 9.80
C ALA A 272 -10.66 10.11 11.08
N GLU A 273 -9.67 9.24 11.32
CA GLU A 273 -8.75 9.31 12.45
C GLU A 273 -7.44 10.05 12.13
N ALA A 274 -7.32 10.63 10.92
CA ALA A 274 -6.11 11.27 10.46
C ALA A 274 -5.65 12.39 11.42
N PRO A 275 -4.34 12.54 11.70
CA PRO A 275 -3.84 13.50 12.69
C PRO A 275 -4.17 14.97 12.40
N SER A 276 -4.41 15.32 11.13
CA SER A 276 -4.82 16.66 10.72
C SER A 276 -6.12 16.57 9.91
N PRO A 277 -7.21 17.22 10.36
CA PRO A 277 -8.43 17.41 9.58
C PRO A 277 -8.18 17.94 8.16
N CYS A 278 -7.18 18.81 7.97
CA CYS A 278 -6.87 19.35 6.66
C CYS A 278 -6.26 18.33 5.69
N THR A 279 -5.56 17.32 6.19
CA THR A 279 -5.13 16.18 5.37
C THR A 279 -6.33 15.38 4.92
N GLY A 280 -7.26 15.11 5.84
CA GLY A 280 -8.53 14.44 5.54
C GLY A 280 -9.33 15.14 4.44
N HIS A 281 -9.55 16.45 4.61
CA HIS A 281 -10.30 17.26 3.64
C HIS A 281 -9.63 17.28 2.25
N ALA A 282 -8.30 17.38 2.16
CA ALA A 282 -7.61 17.36 0.87
C ALA A 282 -7.76 16.01 0.13
N VAL A 283 -7.88 14.91 0.87
CA VAL A 283 -8.21 13.59 0.29
C VAL A 283 -9.67 13.54 -0.14
N ASP A 284 -10.60 14.09 0.64
CA ASP A 284 -12.02 14.16 0.27
C ASP A 284 -12.23 14.92 -1.04
N ASP A 285 -11.58 16.08 -1.21
CA ASP A 285 -11.64 16.86 -2.46
C ASP A 285 -11.08 16.06 -3.66
N TRP A 286 -9.97 15.35 -3.44
CA TRP A 286 -9.39 14.47 -4.45
C TRP A 286 -10.32 13.30 -4.83
N LEU A 287 -11.04 12.72 -3.85
CA LEU A 287 -12.01 11.65 -4.05
C LEU A 287 -13.27 12.15 -4.78
N ALA A 288 -13.77 13.34 -4.43
CA ALA A 288 -14.96 13.96 -5.02
C ALA A 288 -14.75 14.34 -6.49
N GLY A 289 -13.53 14.68 -6.89
CA GLY A 289 -13.16 14.98 -8.27
C GLY A 289 -13.11 13.77 -9.23
N ARG A 290 -13.49 12.56 -8.77
CA ARG A 290 -13.32 11.31 -9.52
C ARG A 290 -14.61 10.50 -9.66
N THR A 291 -14.60 9.63 -10.66
CA THR A 291 -15.66 8.65 -10.90
C THR A 291 -15.13 7.25 -10.58
N TRP A 292 -15.94 6.47 -9.87
CA TRP A 292 -15.59 5.14 -9.40
C TRP A 292 -16.55 4.12 -10.02
N ASP A 293 -16.08 3.34 -11.00
CA ASP A 293 -16.94 2.41 -11.74
C ASP A 293 -17.21 1.11 -10.96
N ALA A 294 -16.27 0.69 -10.12
CA ALA A 294 -16.39 -0.52 -9.32
C ALA A 294 -17.23 -0.27 -8.05
N GLU A 295 -18.25 -1.10 -7.84
CA GLU A 295 -19.12 -1.04 -6.64
C GLU A 295 -18.30 -1.21 -5.35
N ALA A 296 -17.35 -2.17 -5.33
CA ALA A 296 -16.45 -2.42 -4.21
C ALA A 296 -15.58 -1.20 -3.82
N ILE A 297 -15.42 -0.21 -4.69
CA ILE A 297 -14.70 1.04 -4.39
C ILE A 297 -15.69 2.17 -4.08
N SER A 298 -16.72 2.33 -4.92
CA SER A 298 -17.67 3.44 -4.81
C SER A 298 -18.57 3.35 -3.57
N ALA A 299 -19.00 2.15 -3.18
CA ALA A 299 -19.87 1.96 -2.01
C ALA A 299 -19.24 2.47 -0.70
N PRO A 300 -18.01 2.07 -0.31
CA PRO A 300 -17.39 2.55 0.92
C PRO A 300 -17.05 4.05 0.87
N VAL A 301 -16.61 4.57 -0.28
CA VAL A 301 -16.39 6.03 -0.45
C VAL A 301 -17.68 6.81 -0.22
N ASN A 302 -18.80 6.36 -0.80
CA ASN A 302 -20.10 6.99 -0.61
C ASN A 302 -20.63 6.86 0.83
N ALA A 303 -20.37 5.73 1.49
CA ALA A 303 -20.76 5.52 2.89
C ALA A 303 -20.05 6.50 3.84
N ALA A 304 -18.80 6.87 3.53
CA ALA A 304 -18.01 7.83 4.29
C ALA A 304 -18.32 9.30 3.97
N ALA A 305 -19.12 9.59 2.93
CA ALA A 305 -19.42 10.95 2.48
C ALA A 305 -20.09 11.83 3.56
N GLY A 306 -20.79 11.23 4.52
CA GLY A 306 -21.39 11.94 5.65
C GLY A 306 -20.39 12.62 6.58
N GLN A 307 -19.11 12.22 6.56
CA GLN A 307 -18.06 12.79 7.41
C GLN A 307 -17.31 13.96 6.75
N VAL A 308 -17.49 14.16 5.44
CA VAL A 308 -16.81 15.22 4.67
C VAL A 308 -17.10 16.63 5.22
N PRO A 309 -18.36 17.00 5.57
CA PRO A 309 -18.62 18.32 6.12
C PRO A 309 -17.84 18.58 7.41
N ASP A 310 -17.83 17.61 8.33
CA ASP A 310 -17.12 17.75 9.61
C ASP A 310 -15.63 17.94 9.42
N ARG A 311 -14.98 17.16 8.54
CA ARG A 311 -13.55 17.32 8.24
C ARG A 311 -13.23 18.67 7.59
N LEU A 312 -14.08 19.16 6.67
CA LEU A 312 -13.91 20.48 6.08
C LEU A 312 -13.98 21.58 7.16
N LEU A 313 -14.96 21.50 8.06
CA LEU A 313 -15.12 22.48 9.13
C LEU A 313 -13.95 22.43 10.12
N ASP A 314 -13.55 21.23 10.54
CA ASP A 314 -12.43 21.05 11.47
C ASP A 314 -11.11 21.50 10.84
N CYS A 315 -10.92 21.32 9.52
CA CYS A 315 -9.79 21.91 8.80
C CYS A 315 -9.83 23.45 8.81
N ALA A 316 -11.00 24.07 8.61
CA ALA A 316 -11.16 25.52 8.70
C ALA A 316 -10.79 26.04 10.10
N GLN A 317 -11.18 25.31 11.15
CA GLN A 317 -10.86 25.63 12.54
C GLN A 317 -9.37 25.48 12.85
N GLU A 318 -8.71 24.42 12.36
CA GLU A 318 -7.26 24.23 12.48
C GLU A 318 -6.49 25.42 11.85
N ARG A 319 -7.05 26.00 10.79
CA ARG A 319 -6.44 27.08 10.01
C ARG A 319 -6.87 28.48 10.43
N VAL A 320 -7.60 28.69 11.54
CA VAL A 320 -8.22 29.97 11.91
C VAL A 320 -7.24 31.16 11.94
N GLU A 321 -5.97 30.91 12.25
CA GLU A 321 -4.89 31.92 12.27
C GLU A 321 -4.28 32.22 10.89
N THR A 322 -4.73 31.52 9.85
CA THR A 322 -4.25 31.68 8.46
C THR A 322 -5.32 32.38 7.62
N GLN A 323 -4.89 33.05 6.54
CA GLN A 323 -5.81 33.79 5.66
C GLN A 323 -6.81 32.88 4.93
N ASP A 324 -6.54 31.58 4.84
CA ASP A 324 -7.33 30.64 4.05
C ASP A 324 -8.52 30.04 4.83
N ALA A 325 -8.57 30.15 6.17
CA ALA A 325 -9.68 29.61 6.96
C ALA A 325 -11.04 30.19 6.57
N ALA A 326 -11.10 31.49 6.27
CA ALA A 326 -12.33 32.13 5.85
C ALA A 326 -12.85 31.58 4.51
N ALA A 327 -11.97 31.12 3.63
CA ALA A 327 -12.39 30.46 2.39
C ALA A 327 -13.03 29.09 2.67
N LEU A 328 -12.44 28.30 3.56
CA LEU A 328 -12.97 26.97 3.94
C LEU A 328 -14.31 27.07 4.67
N PHE A 329 -14.50 28.04 5.57
CA PHE A 329 -15.79 28.26 6.20
C PHE A 329 -16.88 28.68 5.18
N ARG A 330 -16.53 29.49 4.17
CA ARG A 330 -17.46 29.88 3.09
C ARG A 330 -17.80 28.70 2.19
N GLU A 331 -16.80 27.87 1.87
CA GLU A 331 -17.01 26.62 1.14
C GLU A 331 -18.00 25.72 1.89
N PHE A 332 -17.80 25.55 3.21
CA PHE A 332 -18.71 24.78 4.06
C PHE A 332 -20.15 25.30 3.96
N LEU A 333 -20.37 26.61 4.12
CA LEU A 333 -21.72 27.19 4.05
C LEU A 333 -22.36 27.06 2.67
N THR A 334 -21.54 27.06 1.61
CA THR A 334 -22.02 26.93 0.23
C THR A 334 -22.40 25.48 -0.08
N ALA A 335 -21.56 24.53 0.32
CA ALA A 335 -21.76 23.11 0.03
C ALA A 335 -22.76 22.44 0.99
N TYR A 336 -22.80 22.88 2.25
CA TYR A 336 -23.55 22.26 3.34
C TYR A 336 -24.34 23.29 4.19
N PRO A 337 -25.21 24.12 3.56
CA PRO A 337 -25.92 25.21 4.25
C PRO A 337 -26.86 24.74 5.37
N ASP A 338 -27.37 23.51 5.27
CA ASP A 338 -28.31 22.90 6.22
C ASP A 338 -27.62 21.98 7.25
N HIS A 339 -26.28 21.91 7.27
CA HIS A 339 -25.55 21.07 8.23
C HIS A 339 -25.74 21.59 9.66
N GLU A 340 -25.77 20.69 10.65
CA GLU A 340 -26.00 21.06 12.05
C GLU A 340 -24.93 22.02 12.61
N ARG A 341 -23.72 21.97 12.04
CA ARG A 341 -22.58 22.85 12.38
C ARG A 341 -22.44 24.10 11.50
N ALA A 342 -23.41 24.41 10.62
CA ALA A 342 -23.35 25.60 9.76
C ALA A 342 -23.25 26.91 10.54
N ALA A 343 -23.82 26.98 11.75
CA ALA A 343 -23.66 28.14 12.63
C ALA A 343 -22.19 28.39 13.01
N GLU A 344 -21.42 27.33 13.29
CA GLU A 344 -19.99 27.44 13.62
C GLU A 344 -19.19 27.98 12.43
N ALA A 345 -19.50 27.52 11.22
CA ALA A 345 -18.86 28.02 10.00
C ALA A 345 -19.16 29.51 9.77
N ALA A 346 -20.43 29.92 9.93
CA ALA A 346 -20.82 31.32 9.81
C ALA A 346 -20.13 32.20 10.86
N ASP A 347 -20.01 31.74 12.10
CA ASP A 347 -19.22 32.43 13.12
C ASP A 347 -17.75 32.56 12.73
N GLY A 348 -17.17 31.52 12.12
CA GLY A 348 -15.81 31.55 11.59
C GLY A 348 -15.59 32.62 10.52
N VAL A 349 -16.50 32.76 9.55
CA VAL A 349 -16.42 33.82 8.51
C VAL A 349 -16.60 35.21 9.11
N LEU A 350 -17.51 35.39 10.07
CA LEU A 350 -17.72 36.68 10.72
C LEU A 350 -16.50 37.07 11.57
N ALA A 351 -15.89 36.11 12.26
CA ALA A 351 -14.72 36.33 13.09
C ALA A 351 -13.44 36.60 12.29
N SER A 352 -13.32 36.10 11.05
CA SER A 352 -12.15 36.35 10.20
C SER A 352 -12.02 37.83 9.78
N GLY A 353 -13.11 38.60 9.87
CA GLY A 353 -13.17 39.98 9.41
C GLY A 353 -13.23 40.14 7.89
N THR A 354 -13.25 39.05 7.12
CA THR A 354 -13.24 39.09 5.65
C THR A 354 -14.62 39.01 5.01
N TYR A 355 -15.69 38.82 5.80
CA TYR A 355 -17.06 38.71 5.28
C TYR A 355 -17.41 39.86 4.34
N CYS A 356 -17.00 41.09 4.67
CA CYS A 356 -17.31 42.28 3.87
C CYS A 356 -16.75 42.25 2.45
N ALA A 357 -15.64 41.55 2.23
CA ALA A 357 -15.03 41.44 0.91
C ALA A 357 -15.69 40.36 0.04
N ASP A 358 -16.30 39.34 0.68
CA ASP A 358 -16.92 38.21 0.00
C ASP A 358 -18.06 37.62 0.86
N PRO A 359 -19.24 38.29 0.88
CA PRO A 359 -20.37 37.87 1.71
C PRO A 359 -20.88 36.48 1.34
N VAL A 360 -21.25 35.69 2.34
CA VAL A 360 -21.81 34.35 2.17
C VAL A 360 -23.13 34.21 2.94
N ALA A 361 -24.09 33.50 2.35
CA ALA A 361 -25.37 33.24 2.99
C ALA A 361 -25.25 32.19 4.10
N TYR A 362 -25.95 32.41 5.21
CA TYR A 362 -26.26 31.41 6.23
C TYR A 362 -27.79 31.33 6.39
N PRO A 363 -28.48 30.44 5.65
CA PRO A 363 -29.94 30.46 5.52
C PRO A 363 -30.75 30.30 6.83
N ALA A 364 -30.13 29.76 7.87
CA ALA A 364 -30.76 29.61 9.19
C ALA A 364 -30.67 30.88 10.07
N ALA A 365 -29.98 31.94 9.60
CA ALA A 365 -29.96 33.23 10.27
C ALA A 365 -31.36 33.88 10.34
N PRO A 366 -31.62 34.74 11.34
CA PRO A 366 -32.85 35.52 11.43
C PRO A 366 -33.06 36.41 10.20
N ASP A 367 -34.33 36.65 9.84
CA ASP A 367 -34.67 37.57 8.77
C ASP A 367 -34.36 39.02 9.16
N ALA A 368 -33.68 39.72 8.26
CA ALA A 368 -33.47 41.17 8.34
C ALA A 368 -34.68 41.99 7.81
N GLY A 369 -35.82 41.34 7.59
CA GLY A 369 -37.04 41.98 7.08
C GLY A 369 -38.11 42.14 8.16
N GLY A 370 -38.75 43.31 8.23
CA GLY A 370 -39.83 43.61 9.17
C GLY A 370 -39.48 44.76 10.13
N PRO A 371 -40.30 45.03 11.16
CA PRO A 371 -40.00 46.03 12.17
C PRO A 371 -38.84 45.56 13.06
N GLY A 372 -37.85 46.43 13.28
CA GLY A 372 -36.65 46.15 14.08
C GLY A 372 -36.89 46.01 15.60
N PRO A 373 -35.82 45.79 16.39
CA PRO A 373 -34.42 45.83 15.97
C PRO A 373 -33.96 44.55 15.27
N HIS A 374 -33.07 44.69 14.29
CA HIS A 374 -32.38 43.57 13.65
C HIS A 374 -31.02 43.39 14.32
N PRO A 375 -30.80 42.35 15.14
CA PRO A 375 -29.52 42.15 15.80
C PRO A 375 -28.39 42.08 14.77
N MET A 376 -27.41 42.96 14.92
CA MET A 376 -26.28 43.09 14.01
C MET A 376 -24.98 42.64 14.68
N ARG A 377 -24.01 42.27 13.85
CA ARG A 377 -22.62 42.06 14.26
C ARG A 377 -21.73 42.95 13.42
N LEU A 378 -20.92 43.79 14.08
CA LEU A 378 -19.88 44.56 13.40
C LEU A 378 -18.76 43.61 12.97
N VAL A 379 -18.37 43.69 11.70
CA VAL A 379 -17.33 42.85 11.11
C VAL A 379 -16.14 43.70 10.70
N GLY A 380 -14.93 43.18 10.94
CA GLY A 380 -13.67 43.85 10.60
C GLY A 380 -13.02 44.53 11.80
N THR A 381 -12.44 45.70 11.58
CA THR A 381 -11.60 46.39 12.58
C THR A 381 -12.37 47.18 13.64
N TRP A 382 -13.66 47.46 13.40
CA TRP A 382 -14.50 48.25 14.29
C TRP A 382 -15.33 47.36 15.21
N THR A 383 -15.31 47.65 16.51
CA THR A 383 -16.02 46.89 17.55
C THR A 383 -17.03 47.74 18.31
N ALA A 384 -18.11 47.10 18.75
CA ALA A 384 -19.14 47.66 19.62
C ALA A 384 -18.75 47.61 21.11
N GLU A 385 -17.74 46.81 21.46
CA GLU A 385 -17.29 46.65 22.85
C GLU A 385 -16.87 47.99 23.46
N GLY A 386 -17.36 48.27 24.67
CA GLY A 386 -17.07 49.50 25.41
C GLY A 386 -17.81 50.75 24.92
N ARG A 387 -18.62 50.67 23.85
CA ARG A 387 -19.30 51.83 23.24
C ARG A 387 -20.78 52.00 23.61
N GLY A 388 -21.27 51.18 24.54
CA GLY A 388 -22.63 51.29 25.09
C GLY A 388 -23.75 51.08 24.07
N PHE A 389 -23.59 50.14 23.14
CA PHE A 389 -24.67 49.68 22.28
C PHE A 389 -25.75 48.95 23.12
N PRO A 390 -27.05 49.08 22.80
CA PRO A 390 -28.10 48.26 23.40
C PRO A 390 -27.87 46.79 23.06
N ASP A 391 -28.03 45.90 24.05
CA ASP A 391 -27.87 44.45 23.83
C ASP A 391 -28.81 43.93 22.74
N SER A 392 -30.02 44.52 22.60
CA SER A 392 -30.98 44.16 21.55
C SER A 392 -30.54 44.48 20.13
N TRP A 393 -29.51 45.32 19.96
CA TRP A 393 -28.95 45.66 18.65
C TRP A 393 -27.81 44.73 18.27
N LEU A 394 -27.22 43.98 19.22
CA LEU A 394 -26.04 43.18 18.98
C LEU A 394 -26.38 41.69 19.01
N ALA A 395 -25.73 40.94 18.14
CA ALA A 395 -25.75 39.49 18.16
C ALA A 395 -24.39 38.94 18.63
N ALA A 396 -24.42 37.92 19.48
CA ALA A 396 -23.19 37.28 19.96
C ALA A 396 -22.72 36.16 19.03
N THR A 397 -23.66 35.52 18.31
CA THR A 397 -23.41 34.38 17.43
C THR A 397 -24.03 34.58 16.06
N ALA A 398 -23.58 33.82 15.07
CA ALA A 398 -24.17 33.83 13.73
C ALA A 398 -25.67 33.47 13.75
N ALA A 399 -26.10 32.56 14.63
CA ALA A 399 -27.50 32.16 14.78
C ALA A 399 -28.42 33.29 15.28
N GLU A 400 -27.87 34.30 15.94
CA GLU A 400 -28.59 35.48 16.41
C GLU A 400 -28.47 36.67 15.45
N THR A 401 -27.52 36.62 14.52
CA THR A 401 -27.15 37.77 13.66
C THR A 401 -28.08 37.86 12.45
N ALA A 402 -28.90 38.90 12.39
CA ALA A 402 -29.68 39.23 11.20
C ALA A 402 -28.84 40.00 10.16
N LEU A 403 -27.99 40.91 10.65
CA LEU A 403 -27.18 41.81 9.82
C LEU A 403 -25.67 41.68 10.12
N ALA A 404 -24.88 41.39 9.10
CA ALA A 404 -23.43 41.57 9.15
C ALA A 404 -23.09 42.99 8.67
N VAL A 405 -22.52 43.81 9.54
CA VAL A 405 -22.33 45.25 9.29
C VAL A 405 -20.86 45.58 9.19
N CYS A 406 -20.48 46.09 8.02
CA CYS A 406 -19.14 46.45 7.62
C CYS A 406 -18.97 47.96 7.74
N VAL A 407 -17.88 48.39 8.37
CA VAL A 407 -17.60 49.81 8.62
C VAL A 407 -16.22 50.13 8.08
N GLU A 408 -16.17 50.99 7.07
CA GLU A 408 -14.94 51.59 6.59
C GLU A 408 -14.85 53.02 7.09
N ALA A 409 -13.64 53.47 7.44
CA ALA A 409 -13.41 54.82 7.93
C ALA A 409 -12.32 55.50 7.11
N GLU A 410 -12.65 56.68 6.59
CA GLU A 410 -11.74 57.54 5.85
C GLU A 410 -11.80 58.98 6.38
N VAL A 411 -10.93 59.82 5.85
CA VAL A 411 -10.92 61.24 6.17
C VAL A 411 -12.07 61.91 5.43
N GLY A 412 -12.98 62.52 6.19
CA GLY A 412 -14.16 63.20 5.68
C GLY A 412 -13.91 64.67 5.34
N GLU A 413 -14.98 65.45 5.32
CA GLU A 413 -14.93 66.86 4.95
C GLU A 413 -14.16 67.71 5.97
N PHE A 414 -13.55 68.78 5.48
CA PHE A 414 -12.98 69.81 6.34
C PHE A 414 -14.09 70.48 7.15
N GLN A 415 -13.90 70.57 8.46
CA GLN A 415 -14.86 71.18 9.38
C GLN A 415 -14.45 72.61 9.75
N GLU A 416 -13.33 72.74 10.46
CA GLU A 416 -12.88 74.04 10.97
C GLU A 416 -11.36 74.08 11.16
N SER A 417 -10.78 75.29 11.21
CA SER A 417 -9.39 75.49 11.62
C SER A 417 -9.33 76.35 12.88
N CYS A 418 -8.60 75.88 13.88
CA CYS A 418 -8.43 76.60 15.14
C CYS A 418 -6.97 76.81 15.50
N GLN A 419 -6.72 77.90 16.22
CA GLN A 419 -5.38 78.30 16.63
C GLN A 419 -5.11 77.81 18.06
N TYR A 420 -4.01 77.08 18.23
CA TYR A 420 -3.57 76.55 19.52
C TYR A 420 -2.28 77.21 19.97
N ARG A 421 -2.10 77.35 21.28
CA ARG A 421 -0.88 77.86 21.90
C ARG A 421 -0.09 76.72 22.53
N ARG A 422 1.16 76.56 22.12
CA ARG A 422 2.11 75.59 22.68
C ARG A 422 2.61 76.04 24.06
N PRO A 423 3.17 75.12 24.88
CA PRO A 423 3.77 75.46 26.17
C PRO A 423 4.89 76.51 26.09
N ASP A 424 5.61 76.58 24.96
CA ASP A 424 6.67 77.57 24.70
C ASP A 424 6.13 78.97 24.32
N GLY A 425 4.81 79.14 24.26
CA GLY A 425 4.12 80.38 23.92
C GLY A 425 3.89 80.60 22.43
N SER A 426 4.47 79.78 21.55
CA SER A 426 4.21 79.84 20.11
C SER A 426 2.78 79.38 19.77
N THR A 427 2.25 79.84 18.65
CA THR A 427 0.92 79.44 18.16
C THR A 427 1.02 78.70 16.84
N PHE A 428 0.14 77.73 16.63
CA PHE A 428 -0.01 77.03 15.35
C PHE A 428 -1.50 76.87 15.00
N TRP A 429 -1.80 76.66 13.73
CA TRP A 429 -3.14 76.33 13.25
C TRP A 429 -3.30 74.81 13.15
N ALA A 430 -4.42 74.28 13.63
CA ALA A 430 -4.83 72.91 13.36
C ALA A 430 -6.13 72.93 12.55
N GLY A 431 -6.10 72.31 11.37
CA GLY A 431 -7.28 72.04 10.55
C GLY A 431 -7.88 70.69 10.92
N PHE A 432 -9.18 70.68 11.19
CA PHE A 432 -9.94 69.51 11.61
C PHE A 432 -10.82 69.00 10.46
N PHE A 433 -10.77 67.69 10.25
CA PHE A 433 -11.57 66.98 9.27
C PHE A 433 -12.47 65.98 9.99
N ALA A 434 -13.70 65.82 9.50
CA ALA A 434 -14.60 64.80 10.02
C ALA A 434 -14.03 63.40 9.78
N HIS A 435 -14.49 62.42 10.55
CA HIS A 435 -14.38 61.02 10.18
C HIS A 435 -15.55 60.66 9.28
N ARG A 436 -15.26 60.18 8.08
CA ARG A 436 -16.27 59.67 7.17
C ARG A 436 -16.32 58.16 7.30
N PHE A 437 -17.43 57.66 7.80
CA PHE A 437 -17.71 56.24 7.92
C PHE A 437 -18.63 55.82 6.79
N THR A 438 -18.24 54.79 6.04
CA THR A 438 -19.11 54.07 5.10
C THR A 438 -19.60 52.81 5.80
N ILE A 439 -20.92 52.67 5.89
CA ILE A 439 -21.59 51.54 6.53
C ILE A 439 -22.28 50.73 5.44
N GLU A 440 -21.93 49.45 5.35
CA GLU A 440 -22.61 48.48 4.51
C GLU A 440 -23.22 47.40 5.40
N ALA A 441 -24.52 47.16 5.28
CA ALA A 441 -25.24 46.15 6.05
C ALA A 441 -25.70 45.04 5.11
N TYR A 442 -25.24 43.82 5.36
CA TYR A 442 -25.61 42.63 4.60
C TYR A 442 -26.56 41.76 5.43
N SER A 443 -27.58 41.19 4.80
CA SER A 443 -28.38 40.14 5.43
C SER A 443 -27.51 38.89 5.56
N LEU A 444 -27.27 38.42 6.78
CA LEU A 444 -26.50 37.18 6.97
C LEU A 444 -27.24 35.98 6.36
N LYS A 445 -28.58 36.02 6.33
CA LYS A 445 -29.41 34.95 5.78
C LYS A 445 -29.19 34.72 4.29
N THR A 446 -29.08 35.79 3.51
CA THR A 446 -29.01 35.73 2.05
C THR A 446 -27.64 36.10 1.49
N GLY A 447 -26.78 36.75 2.30
CA GLY A 447 -25.54 37.36 1.84
C GLY A 447 -25.74 38.67 1.05
N GLU A 448 -26.98 39.14 0.87
CA GLU A 448 -27.27 40.32 0.04
C GLU A 448 -27.11 41.63 0.82
N LEU A 449 -26.68 42.68 0.13
CA LEU A 449 -26.61 44.04 0.66
C LEU A 449 -28.03 44.57 0.90
N VAL A 450 -28.31 44.96 2.14
CA VAL A 450 -29.61 45.47 2.60
C VAL A 450 -29.62 47.00 2.62
N ASP A 451 -28.55 47.62 3.11
CA ASP A 451 -28.41 49.08 3.15
C ASP A 451 -26.94 49.49 3.01
N GLU A 452 -26.72 50.65 2.43
CA GLU A 452 -25.40 51.27 2.27
C GLU A 452 -25.56 52.78 2.47
N TYR A 453 -24.74 53.36 3.35
CA TYR A 453 -24.72 54.80 3.55
C TYR A 453 -23.43 55.29 4.19
N ALA A 454 -23.14 56.57 3.97
CA ALA A 454 -22.04 57.26 4.64
C ALA A 454 -22.54 58.19 5.76
N ARG A 455 -21.74 58.35 6.80
CA ARG A 455 -21.91 59.31 7.89
C ARG A 455 -20.61 60.01 8.20
N GLU A 456 -20.67 61.33 8.31
CA GLU A 456 -19.53 62.11 8.76
C GLU A 456 -19.78 62.57 10.19
N ILE A 457 -18.88 62.21 11.10
CA ILE A 457 -18.94 62.59 12.51
C ILE A 457 -17.63 63.26 12.92
N GLY A 458 -17.74 64.25 13.80
CA GLY A 458 -16.59 64.98 14.29
C GLY A 458 -17.01 66.27 14.99
N ASP A 459 -16.44 66.50 16.16
CA ASP A 459 -16.52 67.76 16.90
C ASP A 459 -15.18 68.52 16.70
N PRO A 460 -15.16 69.57 15.86
CA PRO A 460 -13.93 70.28 15.57
C PRO A 460 -13.51 71.18 16.74
N CYS A 461 -12.23 71.56 16.74
CA CYS A 461 -11.71 72.60 17.62
C CYS A 461 -11.85 72.34 19.14
N PRO A 462 -11.39 71.18 19.65
CA PRO A 462 -11.40 70.90 21.08
C PRO A 462 -10.59 71.92 21.89
N ASN A 463 -10.97 72.12 23.15
CA ASN A 463 -10.32 73.13 24.01
C ASN A 463 -8.84 72.82 24.32
N ARG A 464 -8.41 71.56 24.18
CA ARG A 464 -7.03 71.10 24.44
C ARG A 464 -6.66 69.94 23.53
N LEU A 465 -5.43 69.96 23.04
CA LEU A 465 -4.82 68.86 22.30
C LEU A 465 -3.97 68.02 23.28
N ASP A 466 -4.56 67.00 23.90
CA ASP A 466 -3.96 66.15 24.93
C ASP A 466 -3.46 64.78 24.42
N GLY A 467 -3.47 64.57 23.10
CA GLY A 467 -2.85 63.39 22.47
C GLY A 467 -3.71 62.13 22.47
N THR A 468 -4.98 62.21 22.87
CA THR A 468 -6.00 61.16 22.68
C THR A 468 -6.51 61.05 21.23
N TYR A 469 -6.11 61.98 20.37
CA TYR A 469 -6.39 61.95 18.94
C TYR A 469 -5.78 60.71 18.31
N ASN A 470 -6.61 59.81 17.77
CA ASN A 470 -6.21 58.85 16.75
C ASN A 470 -5.78 59.64 15.50
N THR A 471 -4.57 60.17 15.55
CA THR A 471 -4.08 61.17 14.62
C THR A 471 -3.70 60.47 13.33
N ILE A 472 -4.61 60.48 12.35
CA ILE A 472 -4.19 60.41 10.96
C ILE A 472 -3.51 61.77 10.68
N SER A 473 -2.21 61.87 11.00
CA SER A 473 -1.43 63.06 10.70
C SER A 473 -1.19 63.11 9.19
N LEU A 474 -2.08 63.80 8.46
CA LEU A 474 -2.00 63.88 6.99
C LEU A 474 -0.84 64.79 6.55
N TYR A 475 -0.54 65.83 7.33
CA TYR A 475 0.57 66.76 7.10
C TYR A 475 0.90 67.59 8.35
N ILE A 476 2.19 67.71 8.68
CA ILE A 476 2.72 68.57 9.75
C ILE A 476 3.74 69.54 9.14
N SER A 477 3.48 70.84 9.26
CA SER A 477 4.50 71.89 9.14
C SER A 477 4.66 72.61 10.47
N ASP A 478 5.71 73.42 10.63
CA ASP A 478 5.98 74.16 11.87
C ASP A 478 4.79 75.04 12.30
N THR A 479 3.92 75.44 11.37
CA THR A 479 2.82 76.38 11.58
C THR A 479 1.42 75.79 11.37
N THR A 480 1.29 74.63 10.71
CA THR A 480 -0.01 74.02 10.37
C THR A 480 -0.01 72.51 10.61
N MET A 481 -1.05 72.03 11.29
CA MET A 481 -1.32 70.62 11.50
C MET A 481 -2.69 70.26 10.94
N THR A 482 -2.85 69.03 10.45
CA THR A 482 -4.13 68.48 10.02
C THR A 482 -4.46 67.28 10.90
N MET A 483 -5.70 67.24 11.40
CA MET A 483 -6.17 66.24 12.37
C MET A 483 -7.56 65.77 12.00
N ALA A 484 -7.90 64.55 12.41
CA ALA A 484 -9.28 64.10 12.45
C ALA A 484 -9.94 64.61 13.75
N SER A 485 -11.20 65.03 13.65
CA SER A 485 -11.99 65.52 14.78
C SER A 485 -12.34 64.42 15.77
N GLU A 486 -12.52 64.77 17.04
CA GLU A 486 -12.99 63.81 18.04
C GLU A 486 -14.47 63.48 17.82
N TYR A 487 -14.90 62.30 18.23
CA TYR A 487 -16.31 61.93 18.28
C TYR A 487 -16.56 61.08 19.52
N SER A 488 -17.79 61.14 20.04
CA SER A 488 -18.19 60.35 21.21
C SER A 488 -18.64 58.94 20.80
N ASP A 489 -18.65 58.01 21.76
CA ASP A 489 -19.25 56.68 21.54
C ASP A 489 -20.75 56.77 21.22
N GLU A 490 -21.43 57.82 21.70
CA GLU A 490 -22.81 58.12 21.32
C GLU A 490 -22.93 58.51 19.85
N ASP A 491 -22.03 59.37 19.34
CA ASP A 491 -22.00 59.74 17.92
C ASP A 491 -21.78 58.50 17.03
N PHE A 492 -20.83 57.64 17.42
CA PHE A 492 -20.54 56.41 16.69
C PHE A 492 -21.76 55.47 16.69
N ARG A 493 -22.38 55.23 17.85
CA ARG A 493 -23.57 54.38 17.97
C ARG A 493 -24.76 54.91 17.17
N ASN A 494 -24.97 56.22 17.17
CA ASN A 494 -26.09 56.86 16.47
C ASN A 494 -26.03 56.70 14.95
N MET A 495 -24.87 56.34 14.38
CA MET A 495 -24.76 56.00 12.96
C MET A 495 -25.58 54.77 12.58
N PHE A 496 -25.83 53.85 13.53
CA PHE A 496 -26.48 52.56 13.29
C PHE A 496 -27.98 52.56 13.58
N THR A 497 -28.54 53.62 14.16
CA THR A 497 -29.98 53.71 14.49
C THR A 497 -30.87 53.43 13.28
N ARG A 498 -30.42 53.84 12.09
CA ARG A 498 -31.12 53.59 10.82
C ARG A 498 -31.32 52.11 10.51
N LEU A 499 -30.43 51.23 10.97
CA LEU A 499 -30.55 49.78 10.77
C LEU A 499 -31.52 49.12 11.75
N MET A 500 -32.02 49.87 12.74
CA MET A 500 -32.82 49.36 13.85
C MET A 500 -34.29 49.79 13.78
N ASP A 501 -34.61 50.72 12.87
CA ASP A 501 -35.96 51.23 12.56
C ASP A 501 -36.57 50.45 11.40
#